data_AF-A0A8J6GNW2-F1
#
_entry.id   AF-A0A8J6GNW2-F1
#
_cell.length_a   1.000
_cell.length_b   1.000
_cell.length_c   1.000
_cell.angle_alpha   90.00
_cell.angle_beta   90.00
_cell.angle_gamma   90.00
#
_symmetry.space_group_name_H-M   'P 1'
#
loop_
_entity.id
_entity.type
_entity.pdbx_description
1 polymer ?
#
loop_
_entity_poly.entity_id
_entity_poly.type
_entity_poly.pdbx_seq_one_letter_code
_entity_poly.pdbx_strand_id
1 'polypeptide(L)'
;MVQEDYHGHNPYHNAVHAADVTQAMHCYLKEPKLASFLTPLDIMLGLLAAAAHDVDHPGVNQPFLIKTNHHLANLYQNMSVLENHHWRSTIGMLRESRLLAHLPKEMT
;
A
#
# COMPACT_ATOMS: atom_id res chain seq x y z
N MET A 1 11.19 -5.43 -4.05
CA MET A 1 10.85 -4.59 -2.88
C MET A 1 9.41 -4.88 -2.49
N VAL A 2 8.39 -4.24 -3.09
CA VAL A 2 6.97 -4.42 -2.70
C VAL A 2 6.54 -5.89 -2.59
N GLN A 3 6.71 -6.71 -3.64
CA GLN A 3 6.30 -8.12 -3.61
C GLN A 3 6.98 -8.93 -2.50
N GLU A 4 8.29 -8.73 -2.31
CA GLU A 4 9.09 -9.50 -1.34
C GLU A 4 8.79 -9.10 0.11
N ASP A 5 8.24 -7.90 0.30
CA ASP A 5 7.84 -7.39 1.62
C ASP A 5 6.42 -7.84 2.01
N TYR A 6 5.71 -8.53 1.12
CA TYR A 6 4.52 -9.30 1.48
C TYR A 6 4.89 -10.67 2.03
N HIS A 7 4.19 -11.08 3.09
CA HIS A 7 4.48 -12.33 3.78
C HIS A 7 3.80 -13.51 3.08
N GLY A 8 4.57 -14.29 2.29
CA GLY A 8 4.05 -15.43 1.53
C GLY A 8 3.43 -16.57 2.38
N HIS A 9 3.64 -16.57 3.70
CA HIS A 9 3.03 -17.53 4.62
C HIS A 9 1.64 -17.10 5.11
N ASN A 10 1.24 -15.85 4.90
CA ASN A 10 -0.13 -15.41 5.17
C ASN A 10 -1.08 -16.06 4.15
N PRO A 11 -2.20 -16.67 4.59
CA PRO A 11 -3.13 -17.32 3.67
C PRO A 11 -3.90 -16.35 2.77
N TYR A 12 -4.02 -15.06 3.15
CA TYR A 12 -4.77 -14.05 2.40
C TYR A 12 -3.95 -12.78 2.13
N HIS A 13 -3.55 -12.03 3.16
CA HIS A 13 -2.79 -10.77 3.03
C HIS A 13 -1.33 -11.02 2.59
N ASN A 14 -1.17 -11.37 1.31
CA ASN A 14 0.07 -11.68 0.63
C ASN A 14 0.09 -11.00 -0.76
N ALA A 15 1.17 -11.19 -1.53
CA ALA A 15 1.34 -10.53 -2.82
C ALA A 15 0.29 -10.91 -3.88
N VAL A 16 -0.37 -12.08 -3.75
CA VAL A 16 -1.44 -12.48 -4.67
C VAL A 16 -2.70 -11.64 -4.44
N HIS A 17 -3.06 -11.39 -3.18
CA HIS A 17 -4.13 -10.44 -2.85
C HIS A 17 -3.82 -9.03 -3.36
N ALA A 18 -2.58 -8.56 -3.20
CA ALA A 18 -2.16 -7.27 -3.74
C ALA A 18 -2.29 -7.20 -5.27
N ALA A 19 -1.93 -8.28 -5.97
CA ALA A 19 -2.08 -8.39 -7.41
C ALA A 19 -3.56 -8.38 -7.85
N ASP A 20 -4.43 -9.09 -7.12
CA ASP A 20 -5.88 -9.09 -7.35
C ASP A 20 -6.48 -7.68 -7.20
N VAL A 21 -6.18 -7.00 -6.09
CA VAL A 21 -6.63 -5.61 -5.85
C VAL A 21 -6.11 -4.65 -6.93
N THR A 22 -4.86 -4.83 -7.38
CA THR A 22 -4.28 -4.02 -8.45
C THR A 22 -4.97 -4.27 -9.79
N GLN A 23 -5.31 -5.53 -10.10
CA GLN A 23 -6.05 -5.90 -11.31
C GLN A 23 -7.46 -5.31 -11.30
N ALA A 24 -8.16 -5.39 -10.17
CA ALA A 24 -9.47 -4.77 -10.00
C ALA A 24 -9.39 -3.23 -10.12
N MET A 25 -8.39 -2.61 -9.50
CA MET A 25 -8.13 -1.17 -9.62
C MET A 25 -7.95 -0.77 -11.08
N HIS A 26 -7.17 -1.52 -11.87
CA HIS A 26 -7.00 -1.26 -13.30
C HIS A 26 -8.33 -1.34 -14.07
N CYS A 27 -9.20 -2.30 -13.75
CA CYS A 27 -10.54 -2.36 -14.33
C CYS A 27 -11.36 -1.11 -14.01
N TYR A 28 -11.35 -0.66 -12.75
CA TYR A 28 -12.06 0.56 -12.34
C TYR A 28 -11.50 1.83 -12.99
N LEU A 29 -10.18 1.97 -13.10
CA LEU A 29 -9.54 3.11 -13.77
C LEU A 29 -9.91 3.20 -15.26
N LYS A 30 -10.37 2.10 -15.86
CA LYS A 30 -10.87 2.06 -17.25
C LYS A 30 -12.35 2.40 -17.40
N GLU A 31 -13.11 2.52 -16.32
CA GLU A 31 -14.51 2.93 -16.39
C GLU A 31 -14.63 4.32 -17.04
N PRO A 32 -15.52 4.53 -18.03
CA PRO A 32 -15.55 5.77 -18.82
C PRO A 32 -15.67 7.04 -17.99
N LYS A 33 -16.43 6.97 -16.88
CA LYS A 33 -16.62 8.09 -15.95
C LYS A 33 -15.38 8.44 -15.14
N LEU A 34 -14.47 7.48 -14.91
CA LEU A 34 -13.21 7.72 -14.21
C LEU A 34 -12.13 8.10 -15.23
N ALA A 35 -11.99 7.31 -16.29
CA ALA A 35 -10.99 7.51 -17.32
C ALA A 35 -11.03 8.92 -17.95
N SER A 36 -12.19 9.58 -18.01
CA SER A 36 -12.32 10.94 -18.54
C SER A 36 -11.72 12.05 -17.65
N PHE A 37 -11.43 11.77 -16.37
CA PHE A 37 -10.91 12.77 -15.43
C PHE A 37 -9.50 12.44 -14.91
N LEU A 38 -9.01 11.22 -15.12
CA LEU A 38 -7.74 10.77 -14.55
C LEU A 38 -6.56 11.21 -15.42
N THR A 39 -5.54 11.76 -14.76
CA THR A 39 -4.23 12.01 -15.36
C THR A 39 -3.36 10.76 -15.31
N PRO A 40 -2.26 10.69 -16.09
CA PRO A 40 -1.27 9.62 -15.94
C PRO A 40 -0.72 9.49 -14.52
N LEU A 41 -0.61 10.60 -13.78
CA LEU A 41 -0.16 10.59 -12.39
C LEU A 41 -1.20 9.92 -11.48
N ASP A 42 -2.49 10.21 -11.65
CA ASP A 42 -3.57 9.58 -10.87
C ASP A 42 -3.60 8.06 -11.09
N ILE A 43 -3.41 7.62 -12.34
CA ILE A 43 -3.33 6.19 -12.70
C ILE A 43 -2.11 5.55 -12.03
N MET A 44 -0.94 6.18 -12.11
CA MET A 44 0.27 5.67 -11.48
C MET A 44 0.12 5.54 -9.96
N LEU A 45 -0.43 6.58 -9.30
CA LEU A 45 -0.67 6.59 -7.85
C LEU A 45 -1.72 5.56 -7.46
N GLY A 46 -2.80 5.41 -8.23
CA GLY A 46 -3.84 4.42 -7.97
C GLY A 46 -3.34 2.98 -8.05
N LEU A 47 -2.54 2.67 -9.07
CA LEU A 47 -1.92 1.34 -9.22
C LEU A 47 -0.88 1.06 -8.14
N LEU A 48 -0.04 2.05 -7.80
CA LEU A 48 0.95 1.92 -6.74
C LEU A 48 0.30 1.73 -5.36
N ALA A 49 -0.75 2.50 -5.07
CA ALA A 49 -1.52 2.38 -3.83
C ALA A 49 -2.15 0.98 -3.73
N ALA A 50 -2.80 0.50 -4.79
CA ALA A 50 -3.39 -0.84 -4.82
C ALA A 50 -2.34 -1.94 -4.57
N ALA A 51 -1.19 -1.85 -5.23
CA ALA A 51 -0.13 -2.86 -5.14
C ALA A 51 0.56 -2.92 -3.76
N ALA A 52 0.50 -1.85 -2.96
CA ALA A 52 1.20 -1.76 -1.69
C ALA A 52 0.29 -1.52 -0.47
N HIS A 53 -1.04 -1.53 -0.65
CA HIS A 53 -1.98 -1.16 0.42
C HIS A 53 -1.93 -2.04 1.67
N ASP A 54 -1.40 -3.27 1.53
CA ASP A 54 -1.28 -4.28 2.59
C ASP A 54 0.17 -4.77 2.76
N VAL A 55 1.16 -4.01 2.29
CA VAL A 55 2.57 -4.45 2.34
C VAL A 55 3.05 -4.64 3.78
N ASP A 56 3.82 -5.69 4.05
CA ASP A 56 4.26 -6.08 5.40
C ASP A 56 3.11 -6.34 6.41
N HIS A 57 1.95 -6.81 5.93
CA HIS A 57 0.83 -7.18 6.80
C HIS A 57 1.17 -8.41 7.68
N PRO A 58 1.01 -8.34 9.02
CA PRO A 58 1.47 -9.39 9.95
C PRO A 58 0.49 -10.57 10.11
N GLY A 59 -0.43 -10.77 9.17
CA GLY A 59 -1.49 -11.79 9.26
C GLY A 59 -2.54 -11.63 10.39
N VAL A 60 -2.49 -10.54 11.17
CA VAL A 60 -3.41 -10.26 12.29
C VAL A 60 -4.02 -8.86 12.18
N ASN A 61 -5.18 -8.64 12.82
CA ASN A 61 -5.91 -7.37 12.72
C ASN A 61 -5.49 -6.32 13.76
N GLN A 62 -5.91 -5.06 13.55
CA GLN A 62 -5.62 -3.96 14.48
C GLN A 62 -6.03 -4.27 15.93
N PRO A 63 -7.25 -4.76 16.24
CA PRO A 63 -7.58 -5.13 17.61
C PRO A 63 -6.54 -6.05 18.23
N PHE A 64 -6.06 -7.08 17.51
CA PHE A 64 -4.97 -7.95 17.98
C PHE A 64 -3.71 -7.20 18.36
N LEU A 65 -3.22 -6.31 17.50
CA LEU A 65 -2.03 -5.52 17.80
C LEU A 65 -2.21 -4.65 19.05
N ILE A 66 -3.41 -4.10 19.27
CA ILE A 66 -3.73 -3.29 20.45
C ILE A 66 -3.74 -4.16 21.72
N LYS A 67 -4.50 -5.27 21.76
CA LYS A 67 -4.58 -6.14 22.96
C LYS A 67 -3.25 -6.79 23.33
N THR A 68 -2.34 -6.97 22.38
CA THR A 68 -1.00 -7.51 22.65
C THR A 68 0.07 -6.44 22.89
N ASN A 69 -0.29 -5.15 22.96
CA ASN A 69 0.64 -4.03 23.09
C ASN A 69 1.77 -4.08 22.03
N HIS A 70 1.44 -4.47 20.80
CA HIS A 70 2.41 -4.55 19.72
C HIS A 70 2.97 -3.15 19.43
N HIS A 71 4.26 -3.06 19.09
CA HIS A 71 4.94 -1.77 18.91
C HIS A 71 4.26 -0.87 17.87
N LEU A 72 3.66 -1.44 16.81
CA LEU A 72 2.90 -0.68 15.81
C LEU A 72 1.66 0.01 16.40
N ALA A 73 0.98 -0.62 17.36
CA ALA A 73 -0.19 0.00 18.01
C ALA A 73 0.21 1.25 18.80
N ASN A 74 1.37 1.21 19.46
CA ASN A 74 1.95 2.38 20.13
C ASN A 74 2.42 3.44 19.12
N LEU A 75 3.11 3.04 18.05
CA LEU A 75 3.64 3.93 17.02
C LEU A 75 2.54 4.74 16.32
N TYR A 76 1.40 4.10 16.03
CA TYR A 76 0.26 4.71 15.35
C TYR A 76 -0.90 5.06 16.27
N GLN A 77 -0.66 5.08 17.60
CA GLN A 77 -1.60 5.54 18.61
C GLN A 77 -3.00 4.90 18.49
N ASN A 78 -3.03 3.59 18.21
CA ASN A 78 -4.25 2.78 18.02
C ASN A 78 -5.18 3.23 16.87
N MET A 79 -4.72 4.10 15.97
CA MET A 79 -5.51 4.66 14.86
C MET A 79 -4.99 4.13 13.52
N SER A 80 -5.83 3.39 12.79
CA SER A 80 -5.51 2.81 11.48
C SER A 80 -4.10 2.19 11.47
N VAL A 81 -3.83 1.33 12.45
CA VAL A 81 -2.48 0.84 12.80
C VAL A 81 -1.84 0.13 11.63
N LEU A 82 -2.61 -0.71 10.94
CA LEU A 82 -2.15 -1.48 9.79
C LEU A 82 -2.01 -0.58 8.57
N GLU A 83 -3.01 0.24 8.27
CA GLU A 83 -3.00 1.10 7.09
C GLU A 83 -1.87 2.15 7.15
N ASN A 84 -1.59 2.70 8.34
CA ASN A 84 -0.42 3.56 8.53
C ASN A 84 0.89 2.79 8.35
N HIS A 85 0.97 1.54 8.80
CA HIS A 85 2.14 0.69 8.60
C HIS A 85 2.42 0.48 7.11
N HIS A 86 1.44 0.00 6.36
CA HIS A 86 1.54 -0.23 4.92
C HIS A 86 1.95 1.03 4.16
N TRP A 87 1.34 2.17 4.49
CA TRP A 87 1.68 3.46 3.90
C TRP A 87 3.14 3.86 4.18
N ARG A 88 3.60 3.79 5.42
CA ARG A 88 4.97 4.20 5.78
C ARG A 88 6.02 3.28 5.19
N SER A 89 5.77 1.97 5.13
CA SER A 89 6.63 1.00 4.43
C SER A 89 6.73 1.33 2.93
N THR A 90 5.59 1.65 2.29
CA THR A 90 5.54 2.07 0.88
C THR A 90 6.37 3.33 0.61
N ILE A 91 6.24 4.36 1.46
CA ILE A 91 7.05 5.59 1.35
C ILE A 91 8.54 5.29 1.54
N GLY A 92 8.91 4.38 2.45
CA GLY A 92 10.28 3.91 2.63
C GLY A 92 10.85 3.32 1.34
N MET A 93 10.14 2.37 0.74
CA MET A 93 10.55 1.71 -0.52
C MET A 93 10.63 2.70 -1.71
N LEU A 94 9.71 3.66 -1.81
CA LEU A 94 9.77 4.70 -2.86
C LEU A 94 11.03 5.56 -2.75
N ARG A 95 11.40 5.95 -1.52
CA ARG A 95 12.62 6.74 -1.27
C ARG A 95 13.88 5.95 -1.55
N GLU A 96 13.91 4.69 -1.11
CA GLU A 96 15.07 3.80 -1.31
C GLU A 96 15.29 3.45 -2.77
N SER A 97 14.21 3.12 -3.50
CA SER A 97 14.28 2.80 -4.94
C SER A 97 14.68 3.99 -5.81
N ARG A 98 14.50 5.23 -5.30
CA ARG A 98 14.73 6.48 -6.04
C ARG A 98 13.95 6.57 -7.36
N LEU A 99 12.88 5.80 -7.50
CA LEU A 99 12.08 5.72 -8.74
C LEU A 99 11.62 7.11 -9.20
N LEU A 100 11.25 7.96 -8.25
CA LEU A 100 10.72 9.30 -8.51
C LEU A 100 11.75 10.42 -8.31
N ALA A 101 13.05 10.09 -8.16
CA ALA A 101 14.08 11.09 -7.83
C ALA A 101 14.34 12.14 -8.94
N HIS A 102 13.83 11.90 -10.14
CA HIS A 102 13.89 12.81 -11.28
C HIS A 102 12.73 13.82 -11.32
N LEU A 103 11.69 13.63 -10.49
CA LEU A 103 10.56 14.54 -10.39
C LEU A 103 10.88 15.71 -9.44
N PRO A 104 10.22 16.87 -9.61
CA PRO A 104 10.34 18.00 -8.70
C PRO A 104 9.96 17.61 -7.26
N LYS A 105 10.61 18.22 -6.26
CA LYS A 105 10.34 17.93 -4.85
C LYS A 105 8.92 18.27 -4.43
N GLU A 106 8.24 19.18 -5.12
CA GLU A 106 6.84 19.50 -4.84
C GLU A 106 5.90 18.34 -5.20
N MET A 107 6.37 17.36 -5.99
CA MET A 107 5.62 16.18 -6.42
C MET A 107 5.97 14.88 -5.66
N THR A 108 6.96 14.90 -4.75
CA THR A 108 7.51 13.72 -4.05
C THR A 108 7.72 13.95 -2.57
#